data_AF-A0A7Z0DX46-F1
#
_entry.id   AF-A0A7Z0DX46-F1
#
_cell.length_a   1.000
_cell.length_b   1.000
_cell.length_c   1.000
_cell.angle_alpha   90.00
_cell.angle_beta   90.00
_cell.angle_gamma   90.00
#
_symmetry.space_group_name_H-M   'P 1'
#
loop_
_entity.id
_entity.type
_entity.pdbx_description
1 polymer ?
#
loop_
_entity_poly.entity_id
_entity_poly.type
_entity_poly.pdbx_seq_one_letter_code
_entity_poly.pdbx_strand_id
1 'polypeptide(L)'
;MTYAMWCELAERFRGFDLDPDVRAILLTGAGADFSAGADISEFDAVRGGAEESTRYEVAVDAAGDAIYDVSKPTIAVLRGYCLGGAAHLAMSCDFRIAEESAAFGIPAARLSIVYGVSATRKLFSLVGVTEAKRILYSANRFTAGQALGNGFIDELADDATAAALERANAMVANAPLTIKGAKFILNGCARGNLDRTEAERLIDQASSSEDYAEGRKAFAEKRSPRFVSR
;
A
#
# COMPACT_ATOMS: atom_id res chain seq x y z
N MET A 1 -13.14 -10.13 2.32
CA MET A 1 -12.73 -9.21 3.40
C MET A 1 -13.95 -8.91 4.24
N THR A 2 -14.00 -9.47 5.44
CA THR A 2 -15.06 -9.20 6.41
C THR A 2 -14.79 -7.90 7.18
N TYR A 3 -15.78 -7.38 7.89
CA TYR A 3 -15.59 -6.24 8.79
C TYR A 3 -14.44 -6.45 9.79
N ALA A 4 -14.39 -7.63 10.42
CA ALA A 4 -13.35 -7.99 11.37
C ALA A 4 -11.96 -7.97 10.73
N MET A 5 -11.81 -8.47 9.49
CA MET A 5 -10.53 -8.43 8.78
C MET A 5 -10.05 -7.00 8.52
N TRP A 6 -10.93 -6.04 8.23
CA TRP A 6 -10.53 -4.63 8.08
C TRP A 6 -9.94 -4.08 9.37
N CYS A 7 -10.63 -4.31 10.50
CA CYS A 7 -10.15 -3.89 11.81
C CYS A 7 -8.79 -4.53 12.16
N GLU A 8 -8.68 -5.85 12.02
CA GLU A 8 -7.44 -6.57 12.32
C GLU A 8 -6.28 -6.11 11.44
N LEU A 9 -6.53 -5.80 10.16
CA LEU A 9 -5.48 -5.37 9.26
C LEU A 9 -4.91 -4.01 9.67
N ALA A 10 -5.77 -3.08 10.11
CA ALA A 10 -5.33 -1.81 10.67
C ALA A 10 -4.46 -2.01 11.94
N GLU A 11 -4.88 -2.90 12.84
CA GLU A 11 -4.14 -3.21 14.06
C GLU A 11 -2.77 -3.86 13.77
N ARG A 12 -2.74 -4.84 12.86
CA ARG A 12 -1.50 -5.52 12.47
C ARG A 12 -0.48 -4.57 11.85
N PHE A 13 -0.90 -3.69 10.93
CA PHE A 13 0.03 -2.73 10.32
C PHE A 13 0.58 -1.72 11.33
N ARG A 14 -0.22 -1.27 12.30
CA ARG A 14 0.29 -0.45 13.42
C ARG A 14 1.29 -1.23 14.28
N GLY A 15 1.01 -2.50 14.58
CA GLY A 15 1.94 -3.37 15.30
C GLY A 15 3.26 -3.55 14.54
N PHE A 16 3.18 -3.80 13.24
CA PHE A 16 4.37 -3.91 12.37
C PHE A 16 5.17 -2.61 12.33
N ASP A 17 4.54 -1.43 12.41
CA ASP A 17 5.27 -0.16 12.43
C ASP A 17 6.14 -0.02 13.68
N LEU A 18 5.59 -0.43 14.83
CA LEU A 18 6.22 -0.32 16.14
C LEU A 18 7.31 -1.37 16.39
N ASP A 19 7.28 -2.50 15.68
CA ASP A 19 8.22 -3.61 15.87
C ASP A 19 9.58 -3.31 15.21
N PRO A 20 10.68 -3.10 15.95
CA PRO A 20 11.98 -2.77 15.38
C PRO A 20 12.58 -3.88 14.51
N ASP A 21 12.14 -5.14 14.67
CA ASP A 21 12.63 -6.28 13.90
C ASP A 21 12.00 -6.36 12.49
N VAL A 22 10.85 -5.71 12.30
CA VAL A 22 10.22 -5.58 10.98
C VAL A 22 10.89 -4.46 10.19
N ARG A 23 11.41 -4.78 8.98
CA ARG A 23 12.10 -3.81 8.11
C ARG A 23 11.39 -3.53 6.79
N ALA A 24 10.52 -4.43 6.33
CA ALA A 24 9.64 -4.29 5.18
C ALA A 24 8.43 -5.22 5.37
N ILE A 25 7.32 -4.94 4.69
CA ILE A 25 6.06 -5.68 4.83
C ILE A 25 5.56 -6.11 3.44
N LEU A 26 5.31 -7.40 3.27
CA LEU A 26 4.64 -7.93 2.09
C LEU A 26 3.18 -8.22 2.45
N LEU A 27 2.24 -7.75 1.63
CA LEU A 27 0.82 -8.03 1.77
C LEU A 27 0.37 -8.95 0.64
N THR A 28 -0.18 -10.12 0.98
CA THR A 28 -0.70 -11.08 0.00
C THR A 28 -1.90 -11.84 0.55
N GLY A 29 -2.68 -12.46 -0.33
CA GLY A 29 -3.78 -13.36 0.05
C GLY A 29 -3.27 -14.77 0.34
N ALA A 30 -3.81 -15.47 1.33
CA ALA A 30 -3.32 -16.80 1.70
C ALA A 30 -3.56 -17.89 0.64
N GLY A 31 -4.50 -17.68 -0.29
CA GLY A 31 -4.89 -18.63 -1.33
C GLY A 31 -4.42 -18.24 -2.73
N ALA A 32 -5.15 -18.72 -3.74
CA ALA A 32 -4.86 -18.44 -5.16
C ALA A 32 -5.13 -16.97 -5.56
N ASP A 33 -6.04 -16.31 -4.85
CA ASP A 33 -6.37 -14.90 -5.06
C ASP A 33 -5.74 -14.02 -3.99
N PHE A 34 -5.40 -12.78 -4.36
CA PHE A 34 -5.07 -11.74 -3.40
C PHE A 34 -6.28 -11.43 -2.51
N SER A 35 -7.40 -11.03 -3.14
CA SER A 35 -8.72 -10.93 -2.52
C SER A 35 -9.78 -10.52 -3.54
N ALA A 36 -10.94 -11.18 -3.50
CA ALA A 36 -12.12 -10.82 -4.28
C ALA A 36 -12.88 -9.57 -3.75
N GLY A 37 -12.38 -8.94 -2.67
CA GLY A 37 -12.94 -7.72 -2.11
C GLY A 37 -13.75 -7.93 -0.85
N ALA A 38 -14.74 -7.05 -0.62
CA ALA A 38 -15.62 -7.09 0.54
C ALA A 38 -16.49 -8.36 0.53
N ASP A 39 -16.73 -8.94 1.70
CA ASP A 39 -17.66 -10.05 1.83
C ASP A 39 -19.10 -9.52 1.77
N ILE A 40 -19.77 -9.77 0.64
CA ILE A 40 -21.14 -9.28 0.39
C ILE A 40 -22.14 -9.96 1.32
N SER A 41 -21.84 -11.16 1.83
CA SER A 41 -22.75 -11.87 2.74
C SER A 41 -22.95 -11.14 4.08
N GLU A 42 -22.04 -10.22 4.45
CA GLU A 42 -22.16 -9.39 5.65
C GLU A 42 -22.96 -8.11 5.42
N PHE A 43 -23.26 -7.72 4.18
CA PHE A 43 -23.75 -6.37 3.86
C PHE A 43 -25.06 -6.02 4.55
N ASP A 44 -25.98 -6.98 4.71
CA ASP A 44 -27.23 -6.73 5.44
C ASP A 44 -26.97 -6.32 6.90
N ALA A 45 -25.92 -6.88 7.52
CA ALA A 45 -25.57 -6.61 8.92
C ALA A 45 -24.67 -5.38 9.08
N VAL A 46 -23.73 -5.15 8.16
CA VAL A 46 -22.68 -4.13 8.31
C VAL A 46 -22.81 -2.95 7.35
N ARG A 47 -23.74 -3.00 6.38
CA ARG A 47 -24.06 -1.92 5.43
C ARG A 47 -25.59 -1.80 5.17
N GLY A 48 -26.42 -2.35 6.06
CA GLY A 48 -27.88 -2.37 5.91
C GLY A 48 -28.56 -1.00 6.03
N GLY A 49 -27.85 -0.01 6.57
CA GLY A 49 -28.29 1.37 6.69
C GLY A 49 -27.13 2.36 6.52
N ALA A 50 -27.45 3.65 6.60
CA ALA A 50 -26.47 4.72 6.41
C ALA A 50 -25.41 4.73 7.52
N GLU A 51 -25.82 4.53 8.77
CA GLU A 51 -24.90 4.53 9.93
C GLU A 51 -23.95 3.34 9.90
N GLU A 52 -24.47 2.14 9.61
CA GLU A 52 -23.67 0.92 9.47
C GLU A 52 -22.69 1.06 8.31
N SER A 53 -23.16 1.58 7.17
CA SER A 53 -22.29 1.86 6.02
C SER A 53 -21.18 2.84 6.38
N THR A 54 -21.47 3.91 7.14
CA THR A 54 -20.44 4.84 7.62
C THR A 54 -19.42 4.13 8.51
N ARG A 55 -19.88 3.32 9.47
CA ARG A 55 -18.99 2.56 10.36
C ARG A 55 -18.11 1.58 9.57
N TYR A 56 -18.67 0.92 8.56
CA TYR A 56 -17.94 0.01 7.68
C TYR A 56 -16.85 0.75 6.91
N GLU A 57 -17.18 1.88 6.28
CA GLU A 57 -16.19 2.68 5.55
C GLU A 57 -15.08 3.22 6.45
N VAL A 58 -15.38 3.60 7.70
CA VAL A 58 -14.33 3.98 8.68
C VAL A 58 -13.34 2.84 8.90
N ALA A 59 -13.79 1.58 8.97
CA ALA A 59 -12.89 0.44 9.11
C ALA A 59 -12.06 0.18 7.84
N VAL A 60 -12.68 0.33 6.65
CA VAL A 60 -12.00 0.20 5.36
C VAL A 60 -10.92 1.27 5.20
N ASP A 61 -11.22 2.53 5.51
CA ASP A 61 -10.28 3.64 5.47
C ASP A 61 -9.17 3.45 6.51
N ALA A 62 -9.49 3.04 7.74
CA ALA A 62 -8.49 2.77 8.77
C ALA A 62 -7.49 1.67 8.36
N ALA A 63 -7.95 0.62 7.68
CA ALA A 63 -7.08 -0.43 7.15
C ALA A 63 -6.17 0.11 6.03
N GLY A 64 -6.76 0.85 5.08
CA GLY A 64 -6.01 1.44 3.98
C GLY A 64 -4.99 2.49 4.44
N ASP A 65 -5.33 3.32 5.41
CA ASP A 65 -4.46 4.36 5.95
C ASP A 65 -3.35 3.76 6.83
N ALA A 66 -3.62 2.70 7.60
CA ALA A 66 -2.57 2.01 8.36
C ALA A 66 -1.47 1.43 7.46
N ILE A 67 -1.83 0.90 6.28
CA ILE A 67 -0.83 0.46 5.29
C ILE A 67 -0.09 1.65 4.69
N TYR A 68 -0.82 2.71 4.32
CA TYR A 68 -0.24 3.85 3.62
C TYR A 68 0.72 4.65 4.51
N ASP A 69 0.41 4.75 5.81
CA ASP A 69 1.14 5.58 6.77
C ASP A 69 2.23 4.83 7.53
N VAL A 70 2.33 3.50 7.40
CA VAL A 70 3.43 2.74 8.01
C VAL A 70 4.78 3.28 7.54
N SER A 71 5.73 3.45 8.45
CA SER A 71 7.03 4.07 8.17
C SER A 71 7.98 3.20 7.35
N LYS A 72 7.55 1.97 7.03
CA LYS A 72 8.33 0.90 6.41
C LYS A 72 7.86 0.66 4.97
N PRO A 73 8.74 0.15 4.08
CA PRO A 73 8.34 -0.29 2.75
C PRO A 73 7.24 -1.35 2.81
N THR A 74 6.28 -1.21 1.91
CA THR A 74 5.15 -2.12 1.73
C THR A 74 5.05 -2.57 0.27
N ILE A 75 4.89 -3.86 0.05
CA ILE A 75 4.73 -4.44 -1.29
C ILE A 75 3.47 -5.32 -1.30
N ALA A 76 2.54 -5.03 -2.19
CA ALA A 76 1.42 -5.91 -2.48
C ALA A 76 1.84 -6.97 -3.50
N VAL A 77 1.67 -8.24 -3.13
CA VAL A 77 1.92 -9.40 -4.01
C VAL A 77 0.58 -9.91 -4.52
N LEU A 78 0.34 -9.68 -5.81
CA LEU A 78 -0.97 -9.77 -6.43
C LEU A 78 -1.05 -10.99 -7.35
N ARG A 79 -1.88 -11.96 -6.95
CA ARG A 79 -2.22 -13.16 -7.72
C ARG A 79 -3.73 -13.30 -7.81
N GLY A 80 -4.21 -13.98 -8.85
CA GLY A 80 -5.64 -14.17 -9.09
C GLY A 80 -6.42 -12.84 -9.02
N TYR A 81 -7.51 -12.82 -8.28
CA TYR A 81 -8.35 -11.63 -8.15
C TYR A 81 -7.83 -10.60 -7.13
N CYS A 82 -7.83 -9.33 -7.56
CA CYS A 82 -7.69 -8.15 -6.70
C CYS A 82 -8.83 -7.16 -7.02
N LEU A 83 -9.96 -7.30 -6.31
CA LEU A 83 -11.21 -6.61 -6.65
C LEU A 83 -11.73 -5.71 -5.52
N GLY A 84 -12.34 -4.58 -5.89
CA GLY A 84 -13.06 -3.68 -4.97
C GLY A 84 -12.17 -3.21 -3.83
N GLY A 85 -12.58 -3.46 -2.58
CA GLY A 85 -11.77 -3.12 -1.40
C GLY A 85 -10.36 -3.73 -1.39
N ALA A 86 -10.13 -4.84 -2.09
CA ALA A 86 -8.78 -5.37 -2.24
C ALA A 86 -7.88 -4.44 -3.07
N ALA A 87 -8.42 -3.82 -4.12
CA ALA A 87 -7.70 -2.81 -4.89
C ALA A 87 -7.34 -1.61 -3.99
N HIS A 88 -8.22 -1.21 -3.06
CA HIS A 88 -7.89 -0.19 -2.06
C HIS A 88 -6.65 -0.58 -1.24
N LEU A 89 -6.59 -1.80 -0.71
CA LEU A 89 -5.42 -2.28 0.04
C LEU A 89 -4.15 -2.30 -0.81
N ALA A 90 -4.23 -2.82 -2.04
CA ALA A 90 -3.08 -2.90 -2.95
C ALA A 90 -2.54 -1.51 -3.32
N MET A 91 -3.42 -0.53 -3.57
CA MET A 91 -3.05 0.85 -3.85
C MET A 91 -2.53 1.60 -2.62
N SER A 92 -2.82 1.10 -1.41
CA SER A 92 -2.23 1.63 -0.18
C SER A 92 -0.79 1.17 0.05
N CYS A 93 -0.35 0.07 -0.56
CA CYS A 93 1.06 -0.32 -0.54
C CYS A 93 1.91 0.61 -1.40
N ASP A 94 3.22 0.67 -1.15
CA ASP A 94 4.15 1.49 -1.93
C ASP A 94 4.31 0.91 -3.34
N PHE A 95 4.48 -0.41 -3.42
CA PHE A 95 4.65 -1.15 -4.69
C PHE A 95 3.65 -2.29 -4.83
N ARG A 96 3.36 -2.67 -6.07
CA ARG A 96 2.44 -3.73 -6.48
C ARG A 96 3.13 -4.57 -7.54
N ILE A 97 3.39 -5.83 -7.21
CA ILE A 97 3.97 -6.82 -8.12
C ILE A 97 2.91 -7.88 -8.37
N ALA A 98 2.64 -8.18 -9.64
CA ALA A 98 1.59 -9.10 -10.02
C ALA A 98 2.09 -10.26 -10.87
N GLU A 99 1.41 -11.39 -10.76
CA GLU A 99 1.50 -12.47 -11.74
C GLU A 99 0.67 -12.14 -12.98
N GLU A 100 1.05 -12.68 -14.14
CA GLU A 100 0.34 -12.45 -15.42
C GLU A 100 -1.14 -12.84 -15.36
N SER A 101 -1.46 -13.86 -14.55
CA SER A 101 -2.82 -14.38 -14.36
C SER A 101 -3.73 -13.45 -13.55
N ALA A 102 -3.18 -12.41 -12.92
CA ALA A 102 -3.93 -11.55 -12.03
C ALA A 102 -4.97 -10.69 -12.78
N ALA A 103 -6.12 -10.49 -12.14
CA ALA A 103 -7.22 -9.70 -12.66
C ALA A 103 -7.69 -8.66 -11.63
N PHE A 104 -7.86 -7.44 -12.11
CA PHE A 104 -8.12 -6.25 -11.29
C PHE A 104 -9.48 -5.64 -11.63
N GLY A 105 -10.07 -4.89 -10.71
CA GLY A 105 -11.31 -4.17 -10.97
C GLY A 105 -11.93 -3.56 -9.73
N ILE A 106 -12.68 -2.47 -9.89
CA ILE A 106 -13.36 -1.79 -8.77
C ILE A 106 -14.87 -1.75 -9.10
N PRO A 107 -15.66 -2.76 -8.70
CA PRO A 107 -17.04 -2.90 -9.15
C PRO A 107 -18.05 -2.03 -8.37
N ALA A 108 -17.59 -0.99 -7.66
CA ALA A 108 -18.41 -0.18 -6.74
C ALA A 108 -19.65 0.44 -7.41
N ALA A 109 -19.52 0.87 -8.67
CA ALA A 109 -20.63 1.41 -9.46
C ALA A 109 -21.78 0.42 -9.70
N ARG A 110 -21.53 -0.90 -9.63
CA ARG A 110 -22.58 -1.93 -9.75
C ARG A 110 -23.43 -2.07 -8.49
N LEU A 111 -22.98 -1.50 -7.37
CA LEU A 111 -23.60 -1.66 -6.04
C LEU A 111 -24.10 -0.33 -5.46
N SER A 112 -24.14 0.75 -6.26
CA SER A 112 -24.46 2.10 -5.78
C SER A 112 -23.52 2.59 -4.66
N ILE A 113 -22.25 2.18 -4.72
CA ILE A 113 -21.22 2.57 -3.76
C ILE A 113 -20.35 3.66 -4.38
N VAL A 114 -20.31 4.82 -3.73
CA VAL A 114 -19.28 5.83 -4.03
C VAL A 114 -17.97 5.33 -3.41
N TYR A 115 -16.94 5.14 -4.25
CA TYR A 115 -15.66 4.63 -3.79
C TYR A 115 -14.97 5.66 -2.89
N GLY A 116 -14.49 5.21 -1.72
CA GLY A 116 -13.99 6.09 -0.65
C GLY A 116 -12.98 7.14 -1.12
N VAL A 117 -12.96 8.31 -0.46
CA VAL A 117 -12.15 9.46 -0.89
C VAL A 117 -10.66 9.12 -0.91
N SER A 118 -10.15 8.47 0.14
CA SER A 118 -8.74 8.03 0.22
C SER A 118 -8.39 7.08 -0.93
N ALA A 119 -9.24 6.07 -1.16
CA ALA A 119 -9.05 5.07 -2.21
C ALA A 119 -9.12 5.67 -3.63
N THR A 120 -10.06 6.58 -3.89
CA THR A 120 -10.22 7.27 -5.17
C THR A 120 -9.04 8.19 -5.46
N ARG A 121 -8.53 8.91 -4.45
CA ARG A 121 -7.31 9.73 -4.60
C ARG A 121 -6.10 8.87 -4.95
N LYS A 122 -5.90 7.73 -4.27
CA LYS A 122 -4.79 6.80 -4.57
C LYS A 122 -4.89 6.26 -6.00
N LEU A 123 -6.09 5.86 -6.44
CA LEU A 123 -6.30 5.45 -7.83
C LEU A 123 -5.94 6.57 -8.81
N PHE A 124 -6.42 7.80 -8.56
CA PHE A 124 -6.08 8.96 -9.38
C PHE A 124 -4.56 9.21 -9.44
N SER A 125 -3.85 9.13 -8.31
CA SER A 125 -2.40 9.31 -8.24
C SER A 125 -1.63 8.25 -9.03
N LEU A 126 -2.14 7.01 -9.10
CA LEU A 126 -1.48 5.91 -9.80
C LEU A 126 -1.72 5.94 -11.31
N VAL A 127 -2.98 6.05 -11.73
CA VAL A 127 -3.36 5.82 -13.14
C VAL A 127 -3.78 7.11 -13.88
N GLY A 128 -3.87 8.24 -13.17
CA GLY A 128 -4.38 9.49 -13.71
C GLY A 128 -5.91 9.51 -13.87
N VAL A 129 -6.46 10.70 -14.18
CA VAL A 129 -7.92 10.94 -14.14
C VAL A 129 -8.70 10.12 -15.17
N THR A 130 -8.18 9.94 -16.38
CA THR A 130 -8.90 9.27 -17.46
C THR A 130 -9.06 7.78 -17.15
N GLU A 131 -7.97 7.11 -16.75
CA GLU A 131 -8.02 5.70 -16.39
C GLU A 131 -8.77 5.46 -15.08
N ALA A 132 -8.66 6.35 -14.10
CA ALA A 132 -9.46 6.27 -12.87
C ALA A 132 -10.96 6.31 -13.18
N LYS A 133 -11.40 7.22 -14.07
CA LYS A 133 -12.79 7.25 -14.56
C LYS A 133 -13.16 5.98 -15.30
N ARG A 134 -12.30 5.49 -16.22
CA ARG A 134 -12.55 4.24 -16.94
C ARG A 134 -12.78 3.08 -15.98
N ILE A 135 -11.91 2.92 -14.98
CA ILE A 135 -11.99 1.84 -13.98
C ILE A 135 -13.27 1.97 -13.14
N LEU A 136 -13.52 3.14 -12.55
CA LEU A 136 -14.65 3.33 -11.64
C LEU A 136 -16.00 3.33 -12.35
N TYR A 137 -16.10 3.94 -13.52
CA TYR A 137 -17.39 4.12 -14.22
C TYR A 137 -17.82 2.84 -14.92
N SER A 138 -16.87 2.15 -15.58
CA SER A 138 -17.20 0.90 -16.26
C SER A 138 -17.38 -0.26 -15.29
N ALA A 139 -16.77 -0.19 -14.10
CA ALA A 139 -16.68 -1.30 -13.15
C ALA A 139 -16.09 -2.58 -13.77
N ASN A 140 -15.46 -2.49 -14.94
CA ASN A 140 -14.95 -3.64 -15.68
C ASN A 140 -13.69 -4.19 -15.04
N ARG A 141 -13.47 -5.49 -15.24
CA ARG A 141 -12.19 -6.11 -14.91
C ARG A 141 -11.15 -5.73 -15.98
N PHE A 142 -9.89 -5.72 -15.58
CA PHE A 142 -8.75 -5.50 -16.47
C PHE A 142 -7.61 -6.45 -16.11
N THR A 143 -6.78 -6.79 -17.11
CA THR A 143 -5.70 -7.77 -16.99
C THR A 143 -4.45 -7.17 -16.36
N ALA A 144 -3.50 -8.03 -15.98
CA ALA A 144 -2.20 -7.62 -15.47
C ALA A 144 -1.40 -6.78 -16.48
N GLY A 145 -1.39 -7.14 -17.77
CA GLY A 145 -0.81 -6.29 -18.82
C GLY A 145 -1.45 -4.90 -18.93
N GLN A 146 -2.78 -4.79 -18.83
CA GLN A 146 -3.46 -3.49 -18.81
C GLN A 146 -3.13 -2.69 -17.55
N ALA A 147 -3.03 -3.36 -16.40
CA ALA A 147 -2.67 -2.77 -15.13
C ALA A 147 -1.24 -2.23 -15.13
N LEU A 148 -0.30 -2.92 -15.79
CA LEU A 148 1.07 -2.43 -15.96
C LEU A 148 1.06 -1.21 -16.90
N GLY A 149 0.36 -1.31 -18.02
CA GLY A 149 0.32 -0.25 -19.04
C GLY A 149 -0.32 1.07 -18.55
N ASN A 150 -1.18 1.03 -17.54
CA ASN A 150 -1.80 2.22 -16.95
C ASN A 150 -1.21 2.65 -15.60
N GLY A 151 -0.18 1.97 -15.09
CA GLY A 151 0.49 2.30 -13.83
C GLY A 151 -0.24 1.83 -12.57
N PHE A 152 -1.26 0.97 -12.69
CA PHE A 152 -1.92 0.37 -11.53
C PHE A 152 -1.00 -0.61 -10.80
N ILE A 153 -0.15 -1.35 -11.52
CA ILE A 153 0.92 -2.17 -10.93
C ILE A 153 2.29 -1.68 -11.40
N ASP A 154 3.34 -2.03 -10.64
CA ASP A 154 4.72 -1.59 -10.88
C ASP A 154 5.54 -2.64 -11.64
N GLU A 155 5.17 -3.92 -11.53
CA GLU A 155 5.95 -5.03 -12.09
C GLU A 155 5.08 -6.26 -12.36
N LEU A 156 5.38 -6.95 -13.47
CA LEU A 156 4.89 -8.29 -13.77
C LEU A 156 6.03 -9.29 -13.55
N ALA A 157 5.74 -10.38 -12.85
CA ALA A 157 6.70 -11.45 -12.58
C ALA A 157 6.01 -12.81 -12.62
N ASP A 158 6.74 -13.84 -13.05
CA ASP A 158 6.25 -15.23 -13.03
C ASP A 158 5.99 -15.71 -11.59
N ASP A 159 6.89 -15.34 -10.66
CA ASP A 159 6.73 -15.49 -9.22
C ASP A 159 6.76 -14.11 -8.55
N ALA A 160 5.59 -13.53 -8.37
CA ALA A 160 5.45 -12.22 -7.74
C ALA A 160 5.92 -12.20 -6.28
N THR A 161 5.95 -13.35 -5.59
CA THR A 161 6.43 -13.44 -4.21
C THR A 161 7.95 -13.34 -4.18
N ALA A 162 8.64 -14.10 -5.03
CA ALA A 162 10.10 -14.05 -5.15
C ALA A 162 10.58 -12.65 -5.55
N ALA A 163 9.94 -12.03 -6.55
CA ALA A 163 10.25 -10.66 -6.99
C ALA A 163 10.03 -9.62 -5.87
N ALA A 164 8.95 -9.75 -5.10
CA ALA A 164 8.70 -8.86 -3.96
C ALA A 164 9.73 -9.04 -2.84
N LEU A 165 10.16 -10.27 -2.56
CA LEU A 165 11.23 -10.53 -1.58
C LEU A 165 12.55 -9.94 -2.04
N GLU A 166 12.92 -10.08 -3.31
CA GLU A 166 14.12 -9.46 -3.88
C GLU A 166 14.09 -7.94 -3.73
N ARG A 167 12.97 -7.31 -4.14
CA ARG A 167 12.79 -5.86 -4.02
C ARG A 167 12.82 -5.39 -2.56
N ALA A 168 12.17 -6.12 -1.65
CA ALA A 168 12.22 -5.83 -0.23
C ALA A 168 13.64 -5.94 0.33
N ASN A 169 14.38 -6.99 -0.02
CA ASN A 169 15.78 -7.19 0.39
C ASN A 169 16.69 -6.03 -0.06
N ALA A 170 16.50 -5.56 -1.30
CA ALA A 170 17.22 -4.38 -1.78
C ALA A 170 16.87 -3.12 -0.99
N MET A 171 15.61 -2.92 -0.60
CA MET A 171 15.19 -1.77 0.21
C MET A 171 15.73 -1.82 1.64
N VAL A 172 15.65 -2.98 2.32
CA VAL A 172 16.11 -3.09 3.72
C VAL A 172 17.62 -2.98 3.88
N ALA A 173 18.39 -3.14 2.80
CA ALA A 173 19.82 -2.87 2.75
C ALA A 173 20.16 -1.36 2.78
N ASN A 174 19.19 -0.49 2.52
CA ASN A 174 19.36 0.97 2.57
C ASN A 174 19.02 1.54 3.96
N ALA A 175 19.35 2.83 4.15
CA ALA A 175 19.15 3.54 5.42
C ALA A 175 17.65 3.65 5.76
N PRO A 176 17.19 3.04 6.87
CA PRO A 176 15.77 3.00 7.23
C PRO A 176 15.20 4.39 7.54
N LEU A 177 15.98 5.28 8.18
CA LEU A 177 15.55 6.65 8.46
C LEU A 177 15.31 7.45 7.17
N THR A 178 16.15 7.24 6.14
CA THR A 178 15.97 7.88 4.83
C THR A 178 14.72 7.38 4.12
N ILE A 179 14.48 6.06 4.12
CA ILE A 179 13.28 5.47 3.53
C ILE A 179 12.03 6.00 4.22
N LYS A 180 12.01 6.01 5.56
CA LYS A 180 10.91 6.56 6.36
C LYS A 180 10.60 8.01 5.99
N GLY A 181 11.63 8.86 5.96
CA GLY A 181 11.49 10.28 5.59
C GLY A 181 10.97 10.45 4.17
N ALA A 182 11.53 9.71 3.20
CA ALA A 182 11.11 9.76 1.81
C ALA A 182 9.63 9.35 1.64
N LYS A 183 9.23 8.24 2.27
CA LYS A 183 7.85 7.77 2.24
C LYS A 183 6.89 8.80 2.84
N PHE A 184 7.19 9.33 4.02
CA PHE A 184 6.37 10.36 4.67
C PHE A 184 6.14 11.58 3.75
N ILE A 185 7.22 12.09 3.15
CA ILE A 185 7.17 13.28 2.29
C ILE A 185 6.37 13.00 1.02
N LEU A 186 6.68 11.90 0.32
CA LEU A 186 5.99 11.53 -0.93
C LEU A 186 4.49 11.30 -0.70
N ASN A 187 4.15 10.63 0.40
CA ASN A 187 2.76 10.39 0.77
C ASN A 187 2.04 11.70 1.10
N GLY A 188 2.63 12.58 1.91
CA GLY A 188 2.07 13.91 2.19
C GLY A 188 1.87 14.75 0.92
N CYS A 189 2.81 14.71 -0.02
CA CYS A 189 2.71 15.36 -1.33
C CYS A 189 1.57 14.79 -2.17
N ALA A 190 1.49 13.47 -2.32
CA ALA A 190 0.42 12.80 -3.07
C ALA A 190 -0.96 13.05 -2.46
N ARG A 191 -1.02 13.18 -1.12
CA ARG A 191 -2.23 13.55 -0.40
C ARG A 191 -2.58 15.04 -0.54
N GLY A 192 -1.62 15.90 -0.88
CA GLY A 192 -1.79 17.36 -0.93
C GLY A 192 -1.84 18.03 0.44
N ASN A 193 -1.30 17.38 1.49
CA ASN A 193 -1.36 17.84 2.87
C ASN A 193 -0.07 17.56 3.66
N LEU A 194 1.09 17.65 3.00
CA LEU A 194 2.39 17.46 3.63
C LEU A 194 2.57 18.38 4.85
N ASP A 195 2.81 17.79 6.02
CA ASP A 195 3.32 18.51 7.19
C ASP A 195 4.81 18.80 7.00
N ARG A 196 5.11 20.06 6.67
CA ARG A 196 6.49 20.50 6.42
C ARG A 196 7.35 20.49 7.68
N THR A 197 6.77 20.77 8.84
CA THR A 197 7.50 20.80 10.12
C THR A 197 7.99 19.40 10.46
N GLU A 198 7.11 18.40 10.33
CA GLU A 198 7.47 17.01 10.56
C GLU A 198 8.46 16.49 9.50
N ALA A 199 8.31 16.89 8.23
CA ALA A 199 9.26 16.55 7.18
C ALA A 199 10.68 17.09 7.49
N GLU A 200 10.79 18.34 7.92
CA GLU A 200 12.06 18.96 8.35
C GLU A 200 12.66 18.21 9.54
N ARG A 201 11.83 17.84 10.53
CA ARG A 201 12.25 17.03 11.68
C ARG A 201 12.83 15.68 11.26
N LEU A 202 12.21 14.98 10.30
CA LEU A 202 12.69 13.70 9.79
C LEU A 202 14.01 13.84 9.02
N ILE A 203 14.19 14.94 8.27
CA ILE A 203 15.43 15.25 7.56
C ILE A 203 16.58 15.48 8.56
N ASP A 204 16.34 16.27 9.59
CA ASP A 204 17.34 16.56 10.63
C ASP A 204 17.68 15.30 11.43
N GLN A 205 16.66 14.49 11.76
CA GLN A 205 16.85 13.19 12.43
C GLN A 205 17.73 12.26 11.59
N ALA A 206 17.46 12.12 10.30
CA ALA A 206 18.29 11.27 9.44
C ALA A 206 19.73 11.81 9.34
N SER A 207 19.92 13.14 9.24
CA SER A 207 21.23 13.77 9.07
C SER A 207 22.10 13.74 10.34
N SER A 208 21.49 13.61 11.51
CA SER A 208 22.19 13.56 12.81
C SER A 208 22.37 12.13 13.36
N SER A 209 21.93 11.11 12.62
CA SER A 209 21.91 9.70 13.04
C SER A 209 23.27 8.98 13.00
N GLU A 210 23.39 7.88 13.75
CA GLU A 210 24.50 6.92 13.61
C GLU A 210 24.53 6.34 12.18
N ASP A 211 23.35 6.09 11.59
CA ASP A 211 23.19 5.62 10.21
C ASP A 211 23.85 6.55 9.18
N TYR A 212 23.75 7.87 9.36
CA TYR A 212 24.41 8.82 8.46
C TYR A 212 25.93 8.80 8.60
N ALA A 213 26.44 8.70 9.84
CA ALA A 213 27.87 8.55 10.09
C ALA A 213 28.41 7.25 9.46
N GLU A 214 27.70 6.15 9.64
CA GLU A 214 28.02 4.85 9.05
C GLU A 214 27.96 4.88 7.52
N GLY A 215 26.91 5.48 6.95
CA GLY A 215 26.77 5.62 5.50
C GLY A 215 27.95 6.36 4.87
N ARG A 216 28.37 7.49 5.46
CA ARG A 216 29.55 8.24 5.00
C ARG A 216 30.84 7.41 5.12
N LYS A 217 31.02 6.72 6.25
CA LYS A 217 32.21 5.90 6.50
C LYS A 217 32.29 4.72 5.52
N ALA A 218 31.21 3.96 5.38
CA ALA A 218 31.12 2.81 4.50
C ALA A 218 31.36 3.19 3.04
N PHE A 219 30.84 4.33 2.60
CA PHE A 219 31.06 4.86 1.25
C PHE A 219 32.54 5.20 1.01
N ALA A 220 33.19 5.89 1.96
CA ALA A 220 34.62 6.20 1.87
C ALA A 220 35.50 4.94 1.87
N GLU A 221 35.11 3.92 2.63
CA GLU A 221 35.80 2.63 2.76
C GLU A 221 35.44 1.62 1.66
N LYS A 222 34.52 1.95 0.74
CA LYS A 222 33.99 1.07 -0.32
C LYS A 222 33.48 -0.29 0.20
N ARG A 223 32.77 -0.27 1.33
CA ARG A 223 32.12 -1.44 1.92
C ARG A 223 30.61 -1.22 2.05
N SER A 224 29.86 -2.30 2.26
CA SER A 224 28.45 -2.21 2.59
C SER A 224 28.24 -1.56 3.97
N PRO A 225 27.29 -0.62 4.11
CA PRO A 225 26.94 -0.03 5.40
C PRO A 225 26.13 -1.00 6.27
N ARG A 226 26.17 -0.80 7.59
CA ARG A 226 25.33 -1.51 8.57
C ARG A 226 24.45 -0.52 9.32
N PHE A 227 23.24 -0.34 8.80
CA PHE A 227 22.26 0.57 9.40
C PHE A 227 21.53 -0.06 10.59
N VAL A 228 21.35 0.72 11.65
CA VAL A 228 20.78 0.34 12.96
C VAL A 228 19.55 1.18 13.34
N SER A 229 19.06 2.04 12.44
CA SER A 229 17.84 2.85 12.63
C SER A 229 17.92 3.90 13.75
N ARG A 230 19.10 4.44 14.02
CA ARG A 230 19.35 5.51 14.99
C ARG A 230 20.55 6.34 14.59
#